data_AF-K2CVK7-F1
#
_entry.id   AF-K2CVK7-F1
#
_cell.length_a   1.000
_cell.length_b   1.000
_cell.length_c   1.000
_cell.angle_alpha   90.00
_cell.angle_beta   90.00
_cell.angle_gamma   90.00
#
_symmetry.space_group_name_H-M   'P 1'
#
loop_
_entity.id
_entity.type
_entity.pdbx_description
1 polymer ?
#
loop_
_entity_poly.entity_id
_entity_poly.type
_entity_poly.pdbx_seq_one_letter_code
_entity_poly.pdbx_strand_id
1 'polypeptide(L)'
;MWPKQVIARIEGGLGNQLFQYAAARSLADRLDCELALDLRGLDQNGDRPFQLDLYHVRASVATPELLDSLPDWRSSRLGRFKANLSQLAPLVFSFPVFWPASFAFDARFEKISRPAYLVGYWQTEKYFAWNRNRLMQDIQLKVPLSDDVPLLDLIRNTTSVALHIRRGDYVHNAAAAQFHGVCSMDYYHAAIAALKARFP
;
A
#
# COMPACT_ATOMS: atom_id res chain seq x y z
N MET A 1 8.16 -25.53 -4.62
CA MET A 1 6.83 -25.80 -4.02
C MET A 1 6.06 -24.49 -4.08
N TRP A 2 4.87 -24.49 -4.69
CA TRP A 2 4.12 -23.25 -4.87
C TRP A 2 3.60 -22.74 -3.52
N PRO A 3 3.56 -21.41 -3.30
CA PRO A 3 2.98 -20.87 -2.09
C PRO A 3 1.50 -21.25 -1.97
N LYS A 4 1.10 -21.57 -0.75
CA LYS A 4 -0.32 -21.80 -0.41
C LYS A 4 -1.06 -20.50 -0.08
N GLN A 5 -0.34 -19.40 0.09
CA GLN A 5 -0.87 -18.12 0.55
C GLN A 5 -0.25 -16.95 -0.23
N VAL A 6 -1.00 -15.87 -0.41
CA VAL A 6 -0.45 -14.64 -0.99
C VAL A 6 0.53 -14.04 0.01
N ILE A 7 1.62 -13.47 -0.49
CA ILE A 7 2.59 -12.79 0.36
C ILE A 7 2.74 -11.38 -0.16
N ALA A 8 2.68 -10.40 0.73
CA ALA A 8 2.88 -9.00 0.37
C ALA A 8 4.04 -8.42 1.14
N ARG A 9 4.97 -7.81 0.42
CA ARG A 9 6.00 -6.99 1.02
C ARG A 9 5.41 -5.66 1.48
N ILE A 10 5.68 -5.31 2.73
CA ILE A 10 5.26 -4.04 3.32
C ILE A 10 6.45 -3.09 3.40
N GLU A 11 6.29 -1.87 2.90
CA GLU A 11 7.33 -0.84 2.90
C GLU A 11 6.75 0.59 2.89
N GLY A 12 7.48 1.53 3.48
CA GLY A 12 7.07 2.93 3.58
C GLY A 12 6.08 3.20 4.71
N GLY A 13 5.52 4.42 4.72
CA GLY A 13 4.57 4.85 5.77
C GLY A 13 3.17 4.24 5.61
N LEU A 14 2.31 4.45 6.61
CA LEU A 14 0.97 3.88 6.69
C LEU A 14 0.16 3.91 5.38
N GLY A 15 0.17 5.03 4.65
CA GLY A 15 -0.54 5.12 3.37
C GLY A 15 -0.11 4.04 2.36
N ASN A 16 1.19 3.78 2.24
CA ASN A 16 1.71 2.71 1.41
C ASN A 16 1.31 1.34 1.98
N GLN A 17 1.44 1.14 3.30
CA GLN A 17 1.08 -0.12 3.94
C GLN A 17 -0.40 -0.47 3.68
N LEU A 18 -1.31 0.52 3.71
CA LEU A 18 -2.73 0.34 3.41
C LEU A 18 -2.97 -0.05 1.95
N PHE A 19 -2.29 0.58 0.98
CA PHE A 19 -2.41 0.18 -0.43
C PHE A 19 -1.88 -1.23 -0.68
N GLN A 20 -0.71 -1.55 -0.11
CA GLN A 20 -0.07 -2.86 -0.21
C GLN A 20 -0.95 -3.96 0.39
N TYR A 21 -1.50 -3.70 1.58
CA TYR A 21 -2.48 -4.57 2.21
C TYR A 21 -3.74 -4.73 1.36
N ALA A 22 -4.35 -3.64 0.91
CA ALA A 22 -5.61 -3.68 0.18
C ALA A 22 -5.50 -4.48 -1.12
N ALA A 23 -4.44 -4.27 -1.91
CA ALA A 23 -4.18 -5.04 -3.12
C ALA A 23 -3.96 -6.52 -2.81
N ALA A 24 -3.11 -6.84 -1.83
CA ALA A 24 -2.78 -8.21 -1.48
C ALA A 24 -3.94 -8.98 -0.86
N ARG A 25 -4.67 -8.36 0.06
CA ARG A 25 -5.84 -8.94 0.73
C ARG A 25 -6.96 -9.20 -0.25
N SER A 26 -7.16 -8.30 -1.21
CA SER A 26 -8.12 -8.52 -2.30
C SER A 26 -7.69 -9.67 -3.20
N LEU A 27 -6.41 -9.77 -3.56
CA LEU A 27 -5.93 -10.94 -4.30
C LEU A 27 -6.17 -12.24 -3.51
N ALA A 28 -5.83 -12.25 -2.23
CA ALA A 28 -5.99 -13.41 -1.36
C ALA A 28 -7.48 -13.81 -1.17
N ASP A 29 -8.39 -12.84 -1.04
CA ASP A 29 -9.83 -13.09 -1.00
C ASP A 29 -10.36 -13.65 -2.33
N ARG A 30 -9.84 -13.18 -3.48
CA ARG A 30 -10.20 -13.70 -4.81
C ARG A 30 -9.73 -15.13 -5.03
N LEU A 31 -8.57 -15.48 -4.46
CA LEU A 31 -7.95 -16.80 -4.57
C LEU A 31 -8.35 -17.76 -3.45
N ASP A 32 -9.21 -17.32 -2.53
CA ASP A 32 -9.64 -18.06 -1.34
C ASP A 32 -8.46 -18.63 -0.54
N CYS A 33 -7.51 -17.76 -0.20
CA CYS A 33 -6.32 -18.16 0.56
C CYS A 33 -5.89 -17.11 1.60
N GLU A 34 -4.94 -17.52 2.43
CA GLU A 34 -4.37 -16.65 3.46
C GLU A 34 -3.45 -15.57 2.88
N LEU A 35 -3.21 -14.54 3.69
CA LEU A 35 -2.26 -13.46 3.41
C LEU A 35 -1.18 -13.43 4.48
N ALA A 36 0.08 -13.49 4.06
CA ALA A 36 1.23 -13.23 4.91
C ALA A 36 1.95 -11.94 4.53
N LEU A 37 2.47 -11.22 5.52
CA LEU A 37 3.15 -9.94 5.37
C LEU A 37 4.66 -10.13 5.55
N ASP A 38 5.43 -9.75 4.52
CA ASP A 38 6.88 -9.64 4.58
C ASP A 38 7.27 -8.23 5.03
N LEU A 39 7.71 -8.10 6.27
CA LEU A 39 8.03 -6.82 6.91
C LEU A 39 9.48 -6.37 6.69
N ARG A 40 10.33 -7.16 6.00
CA ARG A 40 11.75 -6.83 5.75
C ARG A 40 11.94 -5.52 4.97
N GLY A 41 10.87 -4.97 4.37
CA GLY A 41 10.88 -3.66 3.72
C GLY A 41 10.81 -2.47 4.66
N LEU A 42 10.43 -2.66 5.92
CA LEU A 42 10.38 -1.61 6.95
C LEU A 42 11.71 -1.46 7.70
N ASP A 43 12.48 -2.55 7.80
CA ASP A 43 13.78 -2.60 8.52
C ASP A 43 14.85 -1.68 7.91
N GLN A 44 14.64 -1.18 6.70
CA GLN A 44 15.73 -0.55 5.94
C GLN A 44 16.16 0.83 6.46
N ASN A 45 15.38 1.52 7.30
CA ASN A 45 15.76 2.86 7.83
C ASN A 45 15.15 3.24 9.19
N GLY A 46 14.35 2.39 9.84
CA GLY A 46 13.75 2.66 11.17
C GLY A 46 12.67 3.75 11.22
N ASP A 47 12.60 4.67 10.25
CA ASP A 47 11.68 5.82 10.25
C ASP A 47 10.21 5.47 9.99
N ARG A 48 9.93 4.23 9.57
CA ARG A 48 8.60 3.80 9.12
C ARG A 48 8.20 2.53 9.88
N PRO A 49 7.60 2.65 11.07
CA PRO A 49 7.17 1.50 11.84
C PRO A 49 6.09 0.71 11.09
N PHE A 50 5.93 -0.56 11.46
CA PHE A 50 4.75 -1.32 11.08
C PHE A 50 3.52 -0.74 11.79
N GLN A 51 2.44 -0.48 11.04
CA GLN A 51 1.24 0.17 11.57
C GLN A 51 -0.07 -0.55 11.20
N LEU A 52 -0.01 -1.63 10.40
CA LEU A 52 -1.22 -2.40 10.07
C LEU A 52 -1.72 -3.21 11.25
N ASP A 53 -0.86 -3.51 12.23
CA ASP A 53 -1.23 -4.14 13.50
C ASP A 53 -2.18 -3.28 14.35
N LEU A 54 -2.29 -1.98 14.09
CA LEU A 54 -3.28 -1.09 14.72
C LEU A 54 -4.72 -1.39 14.25
N TYR A 55 -4.88 -2.15 13.16
CA TYR A 55 -6.17 -2.42 12.53
C TYR A 55 -6.54 -3.92 12.61
N HIS A 56 -7.80 -4.24 12.36
CA HIS A 56 -8.32 -5.61 12.28
C HIS A 56 -7.94 -6.34 10.97
N VAL A 57 -6.72 -6.13 10.47
CA VAL A 57 -6.27 -6.75 9.22
C VAL A 57 -6.27 -8.27 9.30
N ARG A 58 -6.91 -8.91 8.31
CA ARG A 58 -6.85 -10.35 8.08
C ARG A 58 -5.55 -10.74 7.38
N ALA A 59 -4.44 -10.73 8.12
CA ALA A 59 -3.13 -11.17 7.64
C ALA A 59 -2.25 -11.64 8.80
N SER A 60 -1.32 -12.54 8.52
CA SER A 60 -0.26 -12.96 9.46
C SER A 60 1.08 -12.32 9.07
N VAL A 61 1.99 -12.18 10.02
CA VAL A 61 3.40 -11.86 9.69
C VAL A 61 4.06 -13.14 9.16
N ALA A 62 4.78 -13.04 8.04
CA ALA A 62 5.49 -14.16 7.45
C ALA A 62 6.56 -14.70 8.41
N THR A 63 6.61 -16.02 8.57
CA THR A 63 7.63 -16.68 9.43
C THR A 63 9.01 -16.63 8.77
N PRO A 64 10.11 -16.71 9.54
CA PRO A 64 11.46 -16.75 8.98
C PRO A 64 11.64 -17.82 7.91
N GLU A 65 11.10 -19.02 8.12
CA GLU A 65 11.20 -20.14 7.16
C GLU A 65 10.51 -19.83 5.84
N LEU A 66 9.37 -19.12 5.90
CA LEU A 66 8.68 -18.66 4.71
C LEU A 66 9.53 -17.60 4.00
N LEU A 67 10.08 -16.63 4.74
CA LEU A 67 10.89 -15.53 4.20
C LEU A 67 12.18 -16.02 3.52
N ASP A 68 12.81 -17.07 4.05
CA ASP A 68 14.00 -17.70 3.49
C ASP A 68 13.72 -18.45 2.19
N SER A 69 12.46 -18.89 1.99
CA SER A 69 12.01 -19.52 0.74
C SER A 69 11.72 -18.52 -0.39
N LEU A 70 11.65 -17.21 -0.08
CA LEU A 70 11.30 -16.18 -1.05
C LEU A 70 12.48 -15.79 -1.93
N PRO A 71 12.23 -15.48 -3.21
CA PRO A 71 13.26 -14.97 -4.09
C PRO A 71 13.82 -13.65 -3.58
N ASP A 72 15.12 -13.47 -3.80
CA ASP A 72 15.85 -12.29 -3.36
C ASP A 72 15.27 -11.04 -4.04
N TRP A 73 14.68 -10.16 -3.23
CA TRP A 73 13.92 -8.99 -3.69
C TRP A 73 14.80 -7.75 -3.88
N ARG A 74 16.06 -7.78 -3.39
CA ARG A 74 16.99 -6.64 -3.44
C ARG A 74 17.11 -6.14 -4.87
N SER A 75 16.95 -4.83 -5.02
CA SER A 75 16.82 -4.06 -6.26
C SER A 75 18.11 -3.99 -7.10
N SER A 76 18.83 -5.10 -7.28
CA SER A 76 19.74 -5.22 -8.41
C SER A 76 18.92 -5.33 -9.70
N ARG A 77 19.43 -4.78 -10.81
CA ARG A 77 18.83 -5.00 -12.14
C ARG A 77 18.65 -6.50 -12.44
N LEU A 78 19.51 -7.35 -11.87
CA LEU A 78 19.40 -8.81 -11.92
C LEU A 78 18.18 -9.35 -11.15
N GLY A 79 17.80 -8.78 -10.00
CA GLY A 79 16.63 -9.20 -9.22
C GLY A 79 15.32 -8.98 -9.99
N ARG A 80 15.17 -7.82 -10.66
CA ARG A 80 14.04 -7.56 -11.56
C ARG A 80 14.04 -8.48 -12.78
N PHE A 81 15.21 -8.75 -13.35
CA PHE A 81 15.33 -9.68 -14.47
C PHE A 81 14.91 -11.10 -14.06
N LYS A 82 15.37 -11.59 -12.89
CA LYS A 82 14.94 -12.88 -12.32
C LYS A 82 13.44 -12.94 -12.04
N ALA A 83 12.84 -11.86 -11.52
CA ALA A 83 11.40 -11.78 -11.29
C ALA A 83 10.58 -11.77 -12.60
N ASN A 84 11.07 -11.12 -13.65
CA ASN A 84 10.42 -11.18 -14.97
C ASN A 84 10.58 -12.56 -15.63
N LEU A 85 11.74 -13.22 -15.45
CA LEU A 85 11.94 -14.59 -15.90
C LEU A 85 11.10 -15.60 -15.13
N SER A 86 10.86 -15.39 -13.83
CA SER A 86 9.96 -16.26 -13.06
C SER A 86 8.51 -16.19 -13.53
N GLN A 87 8.09 -15.04 -14.09
CA GLN A 87 6.79 -14.89 -14.75
C GLN A 87 6.73 -15.65 -16.10
N LEU A 88 7.85 -15.85 -16.78
CA LEU A 88 7.93 -16.52 -18.10
C LEU A 88 8.22 -18.02 -17.99
N ALA A 89 8.91 -18.47 -16.95
CA ALA A 89 9.27 -19.87 -16.70
C ALA A 89 8.92 -20.29 -15.25
N PRO A 90 7.62 -20.36 -14.89
CA PRO A 90 7.16 -20.71 -13.54
C PRO A 90 7.57 -22.11 -13.07
N LEU A 91 7.98 -22.99 -13.98
CA LEU A 91 8.52 -24.33 -13.66
C LEU A 91 9.98 -24.29 -13.19
N VAL A 92 10.73 -23.22 -13.49
CA VAL A 92 12.16 -23.06 -13.19
C VAL A 92 12.38 -22.16 -11.97
N PHE A 93 11.52 -21.17 -11.76
CA PHE A 93 11.58 -20.27 -10.60
C PHE A 93 10.46 -20.63 -9.63
N SER A 94 10.84 -21.18 -8.48
CA SER A 94 9.95 -21.82 -7.51
C SER A 94 8.84 -20.94 -6.90
N PHE A 95 8.87 -19.61 -7.12
CA PHE A 95 7.91 -18.68 -6.53
C PHE A 95 7.44 -17.62 -7.55
N PRO A 96 6.13 -17.53 -7.86
CA PRO A 96 5.62 -16.49 -8.75
C PRO A 96 5.69 -15.13 -8.05
N VAL A 97 6.42 -14.18 -8.64
CA VAL A 97 6.57 -12.81 -8.12
C VAL A 97 5.84 -11.83 -9.04
N PHE A 98 4.99 -10.99 -8.47
CA PHE A 98 4.34 -9.90 -9.19
C PHE A 98 4.96 -8.56 -8.80
N TRP A 99 5.48 -7.87 -9.81
CA TRP A 99 5.98 -6.51 -9.72
C TRP A 99 5.27 -5.65 -10.78
N PRO A 100 4.52 -4.60 -10.40
CA PRO A 100 3.85 -3.75 -11.37
C PRO A 100 4.87 -3.04 -12.28
N ALA A 101 4.55 -2.91 -13.56
CA ALA A 101 5.46 -2.31 -14.54
C ALA A 101 5.65 -0.79 -14.37
N SER A 102 4.70 -0.14 -13.70
CA SER A 102 4.71 1.31 -13.42
C SER A 102 3.85 1.62 -12.19
N PHE A 103 3.70 2.91 -11.85
CA PHE A 103 2.74 3.35 -10.83
C PHE A 103 1.28 3.28 -11.29
N ALA A 104 1.03 3.14 -12.59
CA ALA A 104 -0.33 2.96 -13.11
C ALA A 104 -0.86 1.55 -12.79
N PHE A 105 -2.16 1.37 -13.04
CA PHE A 105 -2.77 0.04 -12.94
C PHE A 105 -2.19 -0.91 -13.98
N ASP A 106 -1.83 -2.11 -13.53
CA ASP A 106 -1.25 -3.17 -14.35
C ASP A 106 -2.24 -4.33 -14.47
N ALA A 107 -2.88 -4.44 -15.63
CA ALA A 107 -3.90 -5.45 -15.91
C ALA A 107 -3.39 -6.90 -15.79
N ARG A 108 -2.07 -7.13 -15.75
CA ARG A 108 -1.51 -8.46 -15.46
C ARG A 108 -1.91 -8.95 -14.06
N PHE A 109 -2.23 -8.05 -13.14
CA PHE A 109 -2.71 -8.37 -11.80
C PHE A 109 -4.00 -9.22 -11.82
N GLU A 110 -4.91 -8.93 -12.74
CA GLU A 110 -6.19 -9.66 -12.87
C GLU A 110 -5.96 -11.12 -13.31
N LYS A 111 -4.90 -11.35 -14.07
CA LYS A 111 -4.51 -12.67 -14.59
C LYS A 111 -3.84 -13.57 -13.54
N ILE A 112 -3.52 -13.05 -12.35
CA ILE A 112 -2.97 -13.87 -11.27
C ILE A 112 -4.05 -14.85 -10.81
N SER A 113 -3.82 -16.15 -11.01
CA SER A 113 -4.78 -17.21 -10.68
C SER A 113 -4.29 -18.18 -9.60
N ARG A 114 -3.13 -17.87 -8.99
CA ARG A 114 -2.49 -18.65 -7.94
C ARG A 114 -1.80 -17.72 -6.96
N PRO A 115 -1.56 -18.16 -5.70
CA PRO A 115 -0.88 -17.33 -4.72
C PRO A 115 0.50 -16.89 -5.23
N ALA A 116 0.86 -15.65 -4.94
CA ALA A 116 2.07 -15.00 -5.44
C ALA A 116 2.69 -14.09 -4.40
N TYR A 117 3.98 -13.77 -4.59
CA TYR A 117 4.68 -12.76 -3.80
C TYR A 117 4.56 -11.42 -4.51
N LEU A 118 3.92 -10.47 -3.84
CA LEU A 118 3.66 -9.14 -4.35
C LEU A 118 4.73 -8.18 -3.85
N VAL A 119 5.40 -7.48 -4.77
CA VAL A 119 6.39 -6.44 -4.50
C VAL A 119 6.02 -5.15 -5.23
N GLY A 120 5.78 -4.05 -4.50
CA GLY A 120 5.36 -2.76 -5.07
C GLY A 120 4.53 -1.91 -4.10
N TYR A 121 3.90 -0.85 -4.63
CA TYR A 121 3.08 0.08 -3.85
C TYR A 121 1.58 0.06 -4.18
N TRP A 122 1.18 -0.33 -5.40
CA TRP A 122 -0.22 -0.45 -5.84
C TRP A 122 -1.12 0.75 -5.50
N GLN A 123 -0.63 1.96 -5.77
CA GLN A 123 -1.27 3.24 -5.39
C GLN A 123 -2.46 3.64 -6.29
N THR A 124 -3.35 2.68 -6.56
CA THR A 124 -4.63 2.93 -7.25
C THR A 124 -5.66 1.91 -6.80
N GLU A 125 -6.88 2.37 -6.56
CA GLU A 125 -7.98 1.52 -6.12
C GLU A 125 -8.35 0.42 -7.13
N LYS A 126 -7.95 0.55 -8.40
CA LYS A 126 -8.24 -0.45 -9.43
C LYS A 126 -7.77 -1.87 -9.07
N TYR A 127 -6.77 -2.01 -8.20
CA TYR A 127 -6.31 -3.31 -7.70
C TYR A 127 -7.29 -3.99 -6.72
N PHE A 128 -8.17 -3.24 -6.05
CA PHE A 128 -8.94 -3.74 -4.90
C PHE A 128 -10.35 -3.14 -4.72
N ALA A 129 -10.80 -2.24 -5.60
CA ALA A 129 -12.08 -1.53 -5.48
C ALA A 129 -13.28 -2.48 -5.35
N TRP A 130 -13.24 -3.62 -6.03
CA TRP A 130 -14.27 -4.65 -5.97
C TRP A 130 -14.40 -5.29 -4.57
N ASN A 131 -13.36 -5.24 -3.74
CA ASN A 131 -13.32 -5.80 -2.40
C ASN A 131 -13.57 -4.75 -1.30
N ARG A 132 -14.00 -3.55 -1.66
CA ARG A 132 -14.10 -2.39 -0.77
C ARG A 132 -14.82 -2.68 0.55
N ASN A 133 -15.95 -3.37 0.51
CA ASN A 133 -16.77 -3.60 1.71
C ASN A 133 -16.04 -4.45 2.76
N ARG A 134 -15.30 -5.48 2.35
CA ARG A 134 -14.49 -6.32 3.26
C ARG A 134 -13.28 -5.55 3.77
N LEU A 135 -12.61 -4.80 2.90
CA LEU A 135 -11.49 -3.97 3.30
C LEU A 135 -11.87 -2.88 4.32
N MET A 136 -13.07 -2.29 4.19
CA MET A 136 -13.56 -1.32 5.18
C MET A 136 -13.78 -1.95 6.56
N GLN A 137 -14.12 -3.24 6.63
CA GLN A 137 -14.21 -3.98 7.90
C GLN A 137 -12.82 -4.29 8.46
N ASP A 138 -11.84 -4.57 7.59
CA ASP A 138 -10.46 -4.83 7.99
C ASP A 138 -9.76 -3.56 8.53
N ILE A 139 -9.99 -2.41 7.90
CA ILE A 139 -9.36 -1.12 8.23
C ILE A 139 -10.20 -0.38 9.29
N GLN A 140 -10.54 -1.10 10.36
CA GLN A 140 -11.06 -0.53 11.60
C GLN A 140 -9.96 -0.57 12.66
N LEU A 141 -9.78 0.53 13.39
CA LEU A 141 -8.81 0.59 14.47
C LEU A 141 -9.22 -0.36 15.59
N LYS A 142 -8.28 -1.17 16.09
CA LYS A 142 -8.49 -2.07 17.23
C LYS A 142 -8.80 -1.30 18.51
N VAL A 143 -8.13 -0.17 18.69
CA VAL A 143 -8.37 0.77 19.77
C VAL A 143 -9.02 2.00 19.13
N PRO A 144 -10.30 2.27 19.38
CA PRO A 144 -10.96 3.45 18.86
C PRO A 144 -10.25 4.71 19.37
N LEU A 145 -10.27 5.77 18.57
CA LEU A 145 -9.80 7.08 19.01
C LEU A 145 -10.70 7.58 20.15
N SER A 146 -10.13 8.40 21.04
CA SER A 146 -10.93 9.10 22.04
C SER A 146 -12.00 9.94 21.36
N ASP A 147 -13.25 9.83 21.82
CA ASP A 147 -14.33 10.73 21.40
C ASP A 147 -14.24 12.10 22.10
N ASP A 148 -13.39 12.24 23.13
CA ASP A 148 -13.14 13.50 23.83
C ASP A 148 -12.13 14.37 23.07
N VAL A 149 -12.55 14.80 21.88
CA VAL A 149 -11.81 15.76 21.07
C VAL A 149 -12.78 16.90 20.76
N PRO A 150 -12.63 18.10 21.37
CA PRO A 150 -13.51 19.23 21.12
C PRO A 150 -13.70 19.59 19.64
N LEU A 151 -12.69 19.29 18.81
CA LEU A 151 -12.75 19.46 17.36
C LEU A 151 -13.74 18.49 16.68
N LEU A 152 -13.98 17.30 17.24
CA LEU A 152 -14.88 16.30 16.67
C LEU A 152 -16.34 16.78 16.68
N ASP A 153 -16.77 17.42 17.77
CA ASP A 153 -18.11 18.01 17.85
C ASP A 153 -18.27 19.16 16.85
N LEU A 154 -17.24 19.96 16.63
CA LEU A 154 -17.25 20.99 15.59
C LEU A 154 -17.37 20.34 14.20
N ILE A 155 -16.60 19.29 13.92
CA ILE A 155 -16.63 18.57 12.63
C ILE A 155 -18.00 17.93 12.37
N ARG A 156 -18.63 17.35 13.39
CA ARG A 156 -19.95 16.70 13.28
C ARG A 156 -21.08 17.70 13.02
N ASN A 157 -20.96 18.92 13.55
CA ASN A 157 -22.02 19.94 13.51
C ASN A 157 -21.81 21.04 12.46
N THR A 158 -20.73 20.98 11.68
CA THR A 158 -20.42 21.99 10.65
C THR A 158 -19.92 21.34 9.36
N THR A 159 -20.14 21.99 8.23
CA THR A 159 -19.52 21.61 6.96
C THR A 159 -17.99 21.72 7.10
N SER A 160 -17.32 20.58 7.15
CA SER A 160 -15.88 20.50 7.41
C SER A 160 -15.13 19.93 6.21
N VAL A 161 -13.98 20.54 5.90
CA VAL A 161 -13.06 20.08 4.86
C VAL A 161 -11.68 19.86 5.45
N ALA A 162 -11.04 18.74 5.09
CA ALA A 162 -9.66 18.47 5.46
C ALA A 162 -8.72 18.95 4.35
N LEU A 163 -7.76 19.82 4.70
CA LEU A 163 -6.71 20.28 3.80
C LEU A 163 -5.36 19.73 4.27
N HIS A 164 -4.70 18.96 3.41
CA HIS A 164 -3.35 18.47 3.66
C HIS A 164 -2.33 19.28 2.84
N ILE A 165 -1.36 19.89 3.53
CA ILE A 165 -0.29 20.69 2.91
C ILE A 165 1.04 19.95 3.10
N ARG A 166 1.58 19.41 2.02
CA ARG A 166 2.84 18.66 2.05
C ARG A 166 4.04 19.59 1.81
N ARG A 167 4.77 19.96 2.88
CA ARG A 167 5.89 20.92 2.80
C ARG A 167 7.27 20.44 3.27
N GLY A 168 7.39 19.28 3.94
CA GLY A 168 8.61 18.89 4.67
C GLY A 168 9.90 18.74 3.84
N ASP A 169 10.29 17.50 3.60
CA ASP A 169 11.47 17.10 2.82
C ASP A 169 11.44 17.60 1.36
N TYR A 170 10.26 17.95 0.86
CA TYR A 170 9.98 18.41 -0.50
C TYR A 170 10.44 19.85 -0.77
N VAL A 171 10.67 20.64 0.30
CA VAL A 171 11.16 22.02 0.19
C VAL A 171 12.67 22.09 0.42
N HIS A 172 13.23 21.15 1.20
CA HIS A 172 14.63 21.21 1.64
C HIS A 172 15.56 20.27 0.87
N ASN A 173 15.02 19.25 0.19
CA ASN A 173 15.79 18.34 -0.65
C ASN A 173 15.48 18.59 -2.13
N ALA A 174 16.45 19.16 -2.85
CA ALA A 174 16.31 19.51 -4.26
C ALA A 174 15.93 18.30 -5.16
N ALA A 175 16.39 17.10 -4.84
CA ALA A 175 16.05 15.89 -5.61
C ALA A 175 14.59 15.45 -5.38
N ALA A 176 14.10 15.54 -4.14
CA ALA A 176 12.70 15.27 -3.83
C ALA A 176 11.76 16.34 -4.41
N ALA A 177 12.18 17.62 -4.34
CA ALA A 177 11.47 18.75 -4.93
C ALA A 177 11.30 18.61 -6.44
N GLN A 178 12.35 18.17 -7.14
CA GLN A 178 12.32 17.99 -8.60
C GLN A 178 11.42 16.82 -9.03
N PHE A 179 11.41 15.71 -8.27
CA PHE A 179 10.61 14.54 -8.63
C PHE A 179 9.14 14.67 -8.25
N HIS A 180 8.83 15.30 -7.11
CA HIS A 180 7.45 15.35 -6.60
C HIS A 180 6.76 16.72 -6.73
N GLY A 181 7.53 17.80 -6.88
CA GLY A 181 7.00 19.17 -6.92
C GLY A 181 6.44 19.67 -5.59
N VAL A 182 6.12 20.96 -5.55
CA VAL A 182 5.44 21.62 -4.43
C VAL A 182 4.25 22.40 -4.99
N CYS A 183 3.07 22.24 -4.37
CA CYS A 183 1.91 23.04 -4.74
C CYS A 183 2.12 24.50 -4.30
N SER A 184 1.85 25.45 -5.19
CA SER A 184 1.94 26.88 -4.89
C SER A 184 0.84 27.33 -3.91
N MET A 185 1.03 28.50 -3.30
CA MET A 185 -0.04 29.12 -2.49
C MET A 185 -1.30 29.37 -3.33
N ASP A 186 -1.14 29.75 -4.60
CA ASP A 186 -2.27 29.97 -5.52
C ASP A 186 -3.09 28.70 -5.73
N TYR A 187 -2.44 27.52 -5.81
CA TYR A 187 -3.14 26.23 -5.88
C TYR A 187 -4.04 26.03 -4.66
N TYR A 188 -3.53 26.30 -3.45
CA TYR A 188 -4.32 26.14 -2.23
C TYR A 188 -5.45 27.17 -2.13
N HIS A 189 -5.21 28.43 -2.51
CA HIS A 189 -6.26 29.45 -2.54
C HIS A 189 -7.36 29.12 -3.54
N ALA A 190 -7.01 28.66 -4.74
CA ALA A 190 -7.97 28.22 -5.75
C ALA A 190 -8.78 27.01 -5.26
N ALA A 191 -8.13 26.03 -4.62
CA ALA A 191 -8.81 24.87 -4.06
C ALA A 191 -9.80 25.26 -2.95
N ILE A 192 -9.42 26.17 -2.05
CA ILE A 192 -10.32 26.68 -0.99
C ILE A 192 -11.50 27.44 -1.58
N ALA A 193 -11.28 28.29 -2.57
CA ALA A 193 -12.35 29.02 -3.26
C ALA A 193 -13.34 28.06 -3.95
N ALA A 194 -12.82 27.04 -4.63
CA ALA A 194 -13.64 26.00 -5.27
C ALA A 194 -14.45 25.18 -4.25
N LEU A 195 -13.89 24.84 -3.10
CA LEU A 195 -14.60 24.14 -2.03
C LEU A 195 -15.73 25.00 -1.44
N LYS A 196 -15.47 26.27 -1.15
CA LYS A 196 -16.49 27.21 -0.65
C LYS A 196 -17.65 27.40 -1.63
N ALA A 197 -17.36 27.42 -2.93
CA ALA A 197 -18.41 27.51 -3.95
C ALA A 197 -19.27 26.25 -4.05
N ARG A 198 -18.69 25.08 -3.76
CA ARG A 198 -19.38 23.77 -3.86
C ARG A 198 -20.11 23.37 -2.58
N PHE A 199 -19.60 23.77 -1.42
CA PHE A 199 -20.14 23.46 -0.10
C PHE A 199 -20.26 24.77 0.70
N PRO A 200 -21.34 25.55 0.47
CA PRO A 200 -21.58 26.82 1.17
C PRO A 200 -21.85 26.64 2.67
#